data_AF-A0A1W9L9M2-F1
#
_entry.id   AF-A0A1W9L9M2-F1
#
_cell.length_a   1.000
_cell.length_b   1.000
_cell.length_c   1.000
_cell.angle_alpha   90.00
_cell.angle_beta   90.00
_cell.angle_gamma   90.00
#
_symmetry.space_group_name_H-M   'P 1'
#
loop_
_entity.id
_entity.type
_entity.pdbx_description
1 polymer ?
#
loop_
_entity_poly.entity_id
_entity_poly.type
_entity_poly.pdbx_seq_one_letter_code
_entity_poly.pdbx_strand_id
1 'polypeptide(L)'
;GVPAGCDHTGFKVGRINGWPKFIATGEDPPPNVVEAVRYFDAVNFAARAKAPGIVTVGFIDTTCPPTGVYAAYNALSGRKQIFDDIPTGHANSPEAMKAMREAILAHAAAAKTAVR
;
A
#
# COMPACT_ATOMS: atom_id res chain seq x y z
N GLY A 1 2.01 3.11 7.18
CA GLY A 1 1.20 4.19 6.56
C GLY A 1 0.38 3.60 5.44
N VAL A 2 -0.58 4.36 4.91
CA VAL A 2 -1.49 3.91 3.83
C VAL A 2 -0.80 4.03 2.46
N PRO A 3 -0.59 2.94 1.70
CA PRO A 3 0.00 2.98 0.37
C PRO A 3 -0.99 3.55 -0.65
N ALA A 4 -0.73 4.78 -1.11
CA ALA A 4 -1.34 5.35 -2.30
C ALA A 4 -0.57 4.93 -3.57
N GLY A 5 -1.13 5.20 -4.76
CA GLY A 5 -0.40 4.94 -6.02
C GLY A 5 -0.25 3.46 -6.38
N CYS A 6 -1.13 2.59 -5.88
CA CYS A 6 -1.04 1.14 -6.01
C CYS A 6 -2.23 0.56 -6.78
N ASP A 7 -2.03 -0.51 -7.54
CA ASP A 7 -3.09 -1.27 -8.25
C ASP A 7 -3.85 -0.40 -9.28
N HIS A 8 -3.09 0.30 -10.13
CA HIS A 8 -3.66 1.20 -11.14
C HIS A 8 -4.36 0.47 -12.28
N THR A 9 -4.00 -0.79 -12.52
CA THR A 9 -4.64 -1.65 -13.53
C THR A 9 -5.61 -2.66 -12.91
N GLY A 10 -6.05 -2.44 -11.66
CA GLY A 10 -6.96 -3.32 -10.95
C GLY A 10 -8.27 -3.61 -11.71
N PHE A 11 -8.75 -2.65 -12.52
CA PHE A 11 -9.94 -2.82 -13.36
C PHE A 11 -9.85 -4.00 -14.34
N LYS A 12 -8.64 -4.35 -14.82
CA LYS A 12 -8.45 -5.51 -15.72
C LYS A 12 -8.78 -6.84 -15.06
N VAL A 13 -8.86 -6.89 -13.73
CA VAL A 13 -9.25 -8.06 -12.94
C VAL A 13 -10.49 -7.78 -12.07
N GLY A 14 -11.32 -6.81 -12.46
CA GLY A 14 -12.58 -6.50 -11.78
C GLY A 14 -12.45 -5.79 -10.43
N ARG A 15 -11.31 -5.16 -10.13
CA ARG A 15 -11.11 -4.33 -8.93
C ARG A 15 -11.26 -2.84 -9.24
N ILE A 16 -11.42 -2.04 -8.19
CA ILE A 16 -11.34 -0.59 -8.31
C ILE A 16 -9.88 -0.15 -8.48
N ASN A 17 -9.62 0.81 -9.38
CA ASN A 17 -8.29 1.38 -9.55
C ASN A 17 -7.89 2.20 -8.32
N GLY A 18 -6.63 2.08 -7.90
CA GLY A 18 -6.08 2.87 -6.82
C GLY A 18 -5.86 4.35 -7.19
N TRP A 19 -5.77 5.18 -6.16
CA TRP A 19 -5.51 6.62 -6.28
C TRP A 19 -4.22 6.91 -7.05
N PRO A 20 -4.16 7.91 -7.95
CA PRO A 20 -5.18 8.93 -8.23
C PRO A 20 -6.20 8.52 -9.30
N LYS A 21 -6.31 7.21 -9.62
CA LYS A 21 -7.15 6.68 -10.70
C LYS A 21 -6.76 7.25 -12.07
N PHE A 22 -5.52 7.00 -12.49
CA PHE A 22 -5.03 7.39 -13.83
C PHE A 22 -5.95 6.95 -14.97
N ILE A 23 -6.63 5.83 -14.79
CA ILE A 23 -7.72 5.35 -15.63
C ILE A 23 -8.98 5.38 -14.78
N ALA A 24 -10.02 6.09 -15.22
CA ALA A 24 -11.24 6.21 -14.45
C ALA A 24 -12.05 4.90 -14.50
N THR A 25 -12.92 4.69 -13.50
CA THR A 25 -13.78 3.50 -13.45
C THR A 25 -14.71 3.47 -14.65
N GLY A 26 -14.72 2.36 -15.39
CA GLY A 26 -15.59 2.16 -16.56
C GLY A 26 -14.98 2.62 -17.89
N GLU A 27 -13.77 3.19 -17.87
CA GLU A 27 -13.03 3.48 -19.10
C GLU A 27 -12.37 2.21 -19.67
N ASP A 28 -12.31 2.13 -20.99
CA ASP A 28 -11.46 1.17 -21.71
C ASP A 28 -10.37 1.92 -22.50
N PRO A 29 -9.27 2.30 -21.83
CA PRO A 29 -8.20 3.04 -22.48
C PRO A 29 -7.41 2.15 -23.45
N PRO A 30 -6.74 2.74 -24.45
CA PRO A 30 -5.94 1.98 -25.40
C PRO A 30 -4.77 1.26 -24.68
N PRO A 31 -4.30 0.11 -25.21
CA PRO A 31 -3.30 -0.72 -24.53
C PRO A 31 -2.01 0.00 -24.13
N ASN A 32 -1.56 0.97 -24.93
CA ASN A 32 -0.36 1.76 -24.63
C ASN A 32 -0.51 2.64 -23.38
N VAL A 33 -1.72 3.12 -23.08
CA VAL A 33 -2.01 3.87 -21.85
C VAL A 33 -2.00 2.94 -20.64
N VAL A 34 -2.60 1.75 -20.76
CA VAL A 34 -2.55 0.72 -19.71
C VAL A 34 -1.10 0.37 -19.38
N GLU A 35 -0.27 0.15 -20.38
CA GLU A 35 1.16 -0.13 -20.19
C GLU A 35 1.92 1.06 -19.57
N ALA A 36 1.65 2.29 -20.02
CA ALA A 36 2.29 3.48 -19.47
C ALA A 36 1.99 3.66 -17.97
N VAL A 37 0.74 3.44 -17.55
CA VAL A 37 0.33 3.58 -16.16
C VAL A 37 1.03 2.57 -15.24
N ARG A 38 1.34 1.36 -15.72
CA ARG A 38 2.04 0.32 -14.94
C ARG A 38 3.43 0.75 -14.48
N TYR A 39 4.10 1.67 -15.19
CA TYR A 39 5.40 2.21 -14.77
C TYR A 39 5.33 3.01 -13.47
N PHE A 40 4.16 3.56 -13.14
CA PHE A 40 3.94 4.38 -11.94
C PHE A 40 3.27 3.61 -10.81
N ASP A 41 2.93 2.34 -11.01
CA ASP A 41 2.28 1.51 -10.00
C ASP A 41 3.27 1.10 -8.90
N ALA A 42 3.07 1.62 -7.69
CA ALA A 42 3.91 1.38 -6.54
C ALA A 42 3.99 -0.11 -6.14
N VAL A 43 3.04 -0.96 -6.55
CA VAL A 43 3.12 -2.43 -6.36
C VAL A 43 4.38 -3.00 -7.00
N ASN A 44 4.77 -2.49 -8.17
CA ASN A 44 5.99 -2.93 -8.87
C ASN A 44 7.28 -2.52 -8.14
N PHE A 45 7.23 -1.45 -7.34
CA PHE A 45 8.35 -1.00 -6.51
C PHE A 45 8.39 -1.75 -5.17
N ALA A 46 7.21 -2.05 -4.59
CA ALA A 46 7.08 -2.80 -3.35
C ALA A 46 7.77 -4.18 -3.43
N ALA A 47 7.67 -4.86 -4.58
CA ALA A 47 8.36 -6.14 -4.84
C ALA A 47 9.89 -6.08 -4.74
N ARG A 48 10.48 -4.88 -4.81
CA ARG A 48 11.94 -4.66 -4.72
C ARG A 48 12.37 -4.19 -3.33
N ALA A 49 11.43 -3.92 -2.42
CA ALA A 49 11.73 -3.43 -1.08
C ALA A 49 12.31 -4.55 -0.21
N LYS A 50 13.53 -4.31 0.31
CA LYS A 50 14.25 -5.23 1.21
C LYS A 50 14.14 -4.87 2.69
N ALA A 51 13.83 -3.61 2.99
CA ALA A 51 13.65 -3.15 4.36
C ALA A 51 12.38 -3.75 4.97
N PRO A 52 12.36 -3.99 6.30
CA PRO A 52 11.12 -4.28 7.00
C PRO A 52 10.10 -3.15 6.83
N GLY A 53 8.83 -3.48 6.67
CA GLY A 53 7.77 -2.50 6.44
C GLY A 53 6.54 -2.71 7.30
N ILE A 54 5.89 -1.61 7.68
CA ILE A 54 4.55 -1.61 8.28
C ILE A 54 3.57 -0.79 7.44
N VAL A 55 2.45 -1.42 7.10
CA VAL A 55 1.35 -0.85 6.33
C VAL A 55 0.14 -0.67 7.25
N THR A 56 -0.66 0.37 6.99
CA THR A 56 -1.96 0.55 7.64
C THR A 56 -3.03 0.54 6.55
N VAL A 57 -4.21 -0.01 6.83
CA VAL A 57 -5.32 -0.08 5.88
C VAL A 57 -6.63 0.27 6.56
N GLY A 58 -7.33 1.28 6.05
CA GLY A 58 -8.70 1.60 6.47
C GLY A 58 -9.71 0.87 5.61
N PHE A 59 -10.59 0.04 6.17
CA PHE A 59 -11.49 -0.80 5.35
C PHE A 59 -12.59 -0.01 4.63
N ILE A 60 -12.89 1.20 5.11
CA ILE A 60 -13.83 2.11 4.45
C ILE A 60 -13.11 3.26 3.71
N ASP A 61 -11.81 3.15 3.46
CA ASP A 61 -11.05 4.13 2.68
C ASP A 61 -11.48 4.08 1.20
N THR A 62 -12.13 5.14 0.73
CA THR A 62 -12.54 5.30 -0.67
C THR A 62 -11.51 6.05 -1.52
N THR A 63 -10.51 6.65 -0.89
CA THR A 63 -9.39 7.33 -1.57
C THR A 63 -8.33 6.31 -1.96
N CYS A 64 -7.81 5.54 -1.00
CA CYS A 64 -6.86 4.46 -1.20
C CYS A 64 -7.53 3.11 -0.86
N PRO A 65 -8.26 2.50 -1.81
CA PRO A 65 -9.07 1.31 -1.52
C PRO A 65 -8.23 0.17 -0.93
N PRO A 66 -8.77 -0.61 0.03
CA PRO A 66 -8.07 -1.74 0.64
C PRO A 66 -7.47 -2.71 -0.37
N THR A 67 -8.13 -2.91 -1.51
CA THR A 67 -7.62 -3.79 -2.59
C THR A 67 -6.24 -3.37 -3.07
N GLY A 68 -6.01 -2.06 -3.28
CA GLY A 68 -4.71 -1.53 -3.69
C GLY A 68 -3.67 -1.59 -2.58
N VAL A 69 -4.09 -1.32 -1.35
CA VAL A 69 -3.22 -1.44 -0.16
C VAL A 69 -2.73 -2.88 0.02
N TYR A 70 -3.64 -3.86 -0.05
CA TYR A 70 -3.29 -5.28 0.03
C TYR A 70 -2.49 -5.74 -1.18
N ALA A 71 -2.72 -5.22 -2.39
CA ALA A 71 -1.88 -5.52 -3.55
C ALA A 71 -0.41 -5.13 -3.29
N ALA A 72 -0.18 -3.93 -2.76
CA ALA A 72 1.15 -3.46 -2.40
C ALA A 72 1.76 -4.26 -1.25
N TYR A 73 1.00 -4.49 -0.18
CA TYR A 73 1.44 -5.28 0.97
C TYR A 73 1.81 -6.71 0.58
N ASN A 74 1.02 -7.35 -0.27
CA ASN A 74 1.27 -8.72 -0.73
C ASN A 74 2.54 -8.79 -1.59
N ALA A 75 2.82 -7.75 -2.38
CA ALA A 75 4.04 -7.67 -3.18
C ALA A 75 5.32 -7.44 -2.36
N LEU A 76 5.26 -6.86 -1.15
CA LEU A 76 6.45 -6.67 -0.31
C LEU A 76 7.16 -8.02 -0.04
N SER A 77 8.47 -8.07 -0.33
CA SER A 77 9.31 -9.26 -0.16
C SER A 77 9.99 -9.39 1.21
N GLY A 78 10.14 -8.29 1.93
CA GLY A 78 10.78 -8.26 3.25
C GLY A 78 9.85 -8.66 4.40
N ARG A 79 10.37 -8.62 5.63
CA ARG A 79 9.54 -8.70 6.84
C ARG A 79 8.47 -7.61 6.80
N LYS A 80 7.21 -7.99 6.91
CA LYS A 80 6.09 -7.07 6.73
C LYS A 80 5.03 -7.26 7.79
N GLN A 81 4.38 -6.15 8.14
CA GLN A 81 3.27 -6.09 9.07
C GLN A 81 2.17 -5.22 8.45
N ILE A 82 0.92 -5.55 8.74
CA ILE A 82 -0.23 -4.73 8.39
C ILE A 82 -1.09 -4.51 9.63
N PHE A 83 -1.59 -3.28 9.78
CA PHE A 83 -2.57 -2.92 10.79
C PHE A 83 -3.91 -2.66 10.09
N ASP A 84 -4.89 -3.52 10.37
CA ASP A 84 -6.23 -3.45 9.82
C ASP A 84 -7.10 -2.52 10.67
N ASP A 85 -7.34 -1.33 10.14
CA ASP A 85 -8.08 -0.25 10.79
C ASP A 85 -9.53 -0.23 10.27
N ILE A 86 -10.29 -1.24 10.70
CA ILE A 86 -11.58 -1.60 10.11
C ILE A 86 -12.58 -0.43 9.97
N PRO A 87 -12.82 0.41 11.01
CA PRO A 87 -13.81 1.48 10.88
C PRO A 87 -13.28 2.74 10.19
N THR A 88 -12.01 2.77 9.78
CA THR A 88 -11.33 3.99 9.35
C THR A 88 -11.34 4.16 7.83
N GLY A 89 -11.52 5.41 7.39
CA GLY A 89 -11.43 5.85 6.00
C GLY A 89 -10.00 6.26 5.62
N HIS A 90 -9.86 7.34 4.85
CA HIS A 90 -8.55 7.88 4.49
C HIS A 90 -7.91 8.71 5.61
N ALA A 91 -7.63 8.07 6.74
CA ALA A 91 -7.03 8.69 7.91
C ALA A 91 -6.13 7.71 8.65
N ASN A 92 -5.23 8.23 9.48
CA ASN A 92 -4.52 7.40 10.45
C ASN A 92 -5.19 7.60 11.81
N SER A 93 -5.85 6.57 12.30
CA SER A 93 -6.40 6.52 13.64
C SER A 93 -5.26 6.54 14.70
N PRO A 94 -5.53 6.97 15.95
CA PRO A 94 -4.54 6.91 17.04
C PRO A 94 -3.87 5.53 17.21
N GLU A 95 -4.60 4.47 16.93
CA GLU A 95 -4.28 3.06 17.04
C GLU A 95 -3.34 2.65 15.91
N ALA A 96 -3.66 3.06 14.67
CA ALA A 96 -2.78 2.89 13.52
C ALA A 96 -1.46 3.66 13.72
N MET A 97 -1.52 4.88 14.24
CA MET A 97 -0.34 5.68 14.58
C MET A 97 0.51 5.01 15.67
N LYS A 98 -0.12 4.47 16.71
CA LYS A 98 0.54 3.71 17.77
C LYS A 98 1.24 2.48 17.20
N ALA A 99 0.57 1.68 16.37
CA ALA A 99 1.13 0.49 15.75
C ALA A 99 2.36 0.82 14.89
N MET A 100 2.28 1.86 14.05
CA MET A 100 3.42 2.34 13.26
C MET A 100 4.60 2.77 14.14
N ARG A 101 4.33 3.55 15.20
CA ARG A 101 5.36 4.01 16.14
C ARG A 101 6.05 2.84 16.84
N GLU A 102 5.29 1.86 17.32
CA GLU A 102 5.81 0.67 17.98
C GLU A 102 6.70 -0.15 17.04
N ALA A 103 6.29 -0.36 15.79
CA ALA A 103 7.09 -1.07 14.79
C ALA A 103 8.42 -0.34 14.50
N ILE A 104 8.40 0.99 14.37
CA ILE A 104 9.60 1.81 14.14
C ILE A 104 10.55 1.72 15.34
N LEU A 105 10.04 1.88 16.56
CA LEU A 105 10.84 1.79 17.79
C LEU A 105 11.45 0.41 17.97
N ALA A 106 10.69 -0.66 17.70
CA ALA A 106 11.18 -2.03 17.75
C ALA A 106 12.30 -2.28 16.73
N HIS A 107 12.16 -1.77 15.50
CA HIS A 107 13.21 -1.83 14.48
C HIS A 107 14.48 -1.10 14.93
N ALA A 108 14.35 0.13 15.44
CA ALA A 108 15.47 0.92 15.92
C ALA A 108 16.20 0.28 17.11
N ALA A 109 15.46 -0.34 18.04
CA ALA A 109 16.04 -1.08 19.16
C ALA A 109 16.85 -2.29 18.67
N ALA A 110 16.28 -3.10 17.76
CA ALA A 110 16.97 -4.25 17.19
C ALA A 110 18.24 -3.87 16.42
N ALA A 111 18.20 -2.75 15.67
CA ALA A 111 19.37 -2.24 14.96
C ALA A 111 20.50 -1.80 15.91
N LYS A 112 20.17 -1.20 17.07
CA LYS A 112 21.19 -0.83 18.08
C LYS A 112 21.86 -2.05 18.71
N THR A 113 21.13 -3.14 18.90
CA THR A 113 21.69 -4.39 19.44
C THR A 113 22.63 -5.07 18.45
N ALA A 114 22.33 -5.02 17.15
CA ALA A 114 23.14 -5.67 16.11
C ALA A 114 24.50 -4.98 15.82
N VAL A 115 24.70 -3.75 16.30
CA VAL A 115 25.93 -2.95 16.09
C VAL A 115 26.87 -3.01 17.32
N ARG A 116 26.46 -3.68 18.40
CA ARG A 116 27.28 -3.99 19.58
C ARG A 116 27.82 -5.40 19.51
#